data_AF-S0EN42-F1
#
_entry.id   AF-S0EN42-F1
#
_cell.length_a   1.000
_cell.length_b   1.000
_cell.length_c   1.000
_cell.angle_alpha   90.00
_cell.angle_beta   90.00
_cell.angle_gamma   90.00
#
_symmetry.space_group_name_H-M   'P 1'
#
loop_
_entity.id
_entity.type
_entity.pdbx_description
1 polymer ?
#
loop_
_entity_poly.entity_id
_entity_poly.type
_entity_poly.pdbx_seq_one_letter_code
_entity_poly.pdbx_strand_id
1 'polypeptide(L)'
;MVEQCVIIAQLEIPEPEVQKAVLATLRCPPILPQANTEAKIARLKGPDREVQMAALMALKNQSELLQETVDFVVELLSQNFREGQTTALNLLQNQKVLTKATVDKITRYLHDPDECLRGEAVKALGAHSPLPKSVLDTISDLLKDKNASVRSAAEGVLKQPVLPKVLIHAIIQRIEDTAESSYQAITSILESKTDPAQTTVHILNQRLKDASTDFSEASLITLTSQKTLPKSVINSIAREHRAAEPAVRNAAPDLLKMQYGLLPAAADAITELLKNPDNNKQKAALEAFNHQYRSAQPSETIRTVTERLESPDKGIHASTLEILANQFVLSQEAVTAIIKQLKQTEGYDQEKLYTAFKQQPASVKVAIGMLADLTYTDKGTATGLGATARPTDRTLKCLYETMIHRGFKESLSLHIRDNTVWADDGSGQKSFNLGANVDRFRSSIITSRPDGYPLSTTD
;
A
#
# COMPACT_ATOMS: atom_id res chain seq x y z
N MET A 1 -30.63 -53.76 0.71
CA MET A 1 -31.67 -53.57 -0.33
C MET A 1 -33.07 -53.74 0.26
N VAL A 2 -33.38 -54.87 0.92
CA VAL A 2 -34.70 -55.14 1.54
C VAL A 2 -35.11 -54.08 2.57
N GLU A 3 -34.21 -53.68 3.49
CA GLU A 3 -34.53 -52.67 4.51
C GLU A 3 -34.90 -51.31 3.91
N GLN A 4 -34.25 -50.86 2.83
CA GLN A 4 -34.60 -49.57 2.21
C GLN A 4 -35.92 -49.64 1.44
N CYS A 5 -36.26 -50.76 0.81
CA CYS A 5 -37.59 -50.95 0.23
C CYS A 5 -38.69 -50.94 1.30
N VAL A 6 -38.43 -51.54 2.48
CA VAL A 6 -39.35 -51.52 3.61
C VAL A 6 -39.53 -50.10 4.15
N ILE A 7 -38.44 -49.33 4.30
CA ILE A 7 -38.51 -47.93 4.74
C ILE A 7 -39.29 -47.08 3.73
N ILE A 8 -39.05 -47.23 2.42
CA ILE A 8 -39.79 -46.49 1.38
C ILE A 8 -41.27 -46.88 1.38
N ALA A 9 -41.60 -48.16 1.56
CA ALA A 9 -42.99 -48.64 1.64
C ALA A 9 -43.75 -48.03 2.82
N GLN A 10 -43.08 -47.68 3.93
CA GLN A 10 -43.72 -46.97 5.05
C GLN A 10 -44.20 -45.55 4.69
N LEU A 11 -43.74 -44.96 3.57
CA LEU A 11 -44.32 -43.71 3.06
C LEU A 11 -45.75 -43.91 2.53
N GLU A 12 -46.17 -45.13 2.17
CA GLU A 12 -47.53 -45.40 1.72
C GLU A 12 -48.55 -45.39 2.87
N ILE A 13 -48.09 -45.49 4.12
CA ILE A 13 -48.94 -45.41 5.30
C ILE A 13 -49.45 -43.97 5.41
N PRO A 14 -50.78 -43.72 5.41
CA PRO A 14 -51.36 -42.38 5.34
C PRO A 14 -51.21 -41.56 6.64
N GLU A 15 -50.46 -42.06 7.63
CA GLU A 15 -50.22 -41.37 8.90
C GLU A 15 -49.08 -40.33 8.76
N PRO A 16 -49.35 -39.03 9.00
CA PRO A 16 -48.34 -37.98 8.86
C PRO A 16 -47.11 -38.19 9.75
N GLU A 17 -47.28 -38.71 10.96
CA GLU A 17 -46.17 -39.01 11.89
C GLU A 17 -45.22 -40.06 11.33
N VAL A 18 -45.76 -41.14 10.74
CA VAL A 18 -44.98 -42.20 10.12
C VAL A 18 -44.23 -41.65 8.91
N GLN A 19 -44.91 -40.88 8.05
CA GLN A 19 -44.28 -40.28 6.88
C GLN A 19 -43.15 -39.31 7.26
N LYS A 20 -43.34 -38.48 8.30
CA LYS A 20 -42.30 -37.58 8.82
C LYS A 20 -41.09 -38.34 9.34
N ALA A 21 -41.30 -39.38 10.15
CA ALA A 21 -40.21 -40.20 10.68
C ALA A 21 -39.41 -40.87 9.56
N VAL A 22 -40.11 -41.39 8.53
CA VAL A 22 -39.48 -41.99 7.36
C VAL A 22 -38.70 -40.94 6.56
N LEU A 23 -39.28 -39.77 6.26
CA LEU A 23 -38.57 -38.70 5.54
C LEU A 23 -37.33 -38.19 6.30
N ALA A 24 -37.38 -38.17 7.64
CA ALA A 24 -36.25 -37.82 8.48
C ALA A 24 -35.11 -38.85 8.38
N THR A 25 -35.42 -40.14 8.34
CA THR A 25 -34.41 -41.21 8.14
C THR A 25 -33.83 -41.21 6.72
N LEU A 26 -34.62 -40.80 5.72
CA LEU A 26 -34.19 -40.71 4.32
C LEU A 26 -33.30 -39.48 4.01
N ARG A 27 -32.87 -38.70 5.02
CA ARG A 27 -31.93 -37.57 4.85
C ARG A 27 -30.49 -38.03 4.51
N CYS A 28 -30.13 -39.27 4.83
CA CYS A 28 -28.81 -39.84 4.56
C CYS A 28 -28.72 -40.47 3.14
N PRO A 29 -27.51 -40.55 2.53
CA PRO A 29 -27.33 -41.15 1.21
C PRO A 29 -27.76 -42.63 1.20
N PRO A 30 -28.74 -43.03 0.37
CA PRO A 30 -29.24 -44.41 0.34
C PRO A 30 -28.48 -45.29 -0.68
N ILE A 31 -28.72 -46.60 -0.61
CA ILE A 31 -28.24 -47.60 -1.57
C ILE A 31 -29.09 -47.55 -2.85
N LEU A 32 -30.35 -47.09 -2.76
CA LEU A 32 -31.25 -46.83 -3.90
C LEU A 32 -31.56 -45.33 -4.02
N PRO A 33 -30.73 -44.53 -4.70
CA PRO A 33 -30.89 -43.08 -4.76
C PRO A 33 -32.17 -42.65 -5.47
N GLN A 34 -32.47 -43.26 -6.62
CA GLN A 34 -33.53 -42.81 -7.51
C GLN A 34 -34.95 -43.02 -6.94
N ALA A 35 -35.27 -44.23 -6.48
CA ALA A 35 -36.56 -44.55 -5.87
C ALA A 35 -36.84 -43.71 -4.61
N ASN A 36 -35.78 -43.37 -3.85
CA ASN A 36 -35.89 -42.50 -2.69
C ASN A 36 -36.22 -41.05 -3.10
N THR A 37 -35.56 -40.50 -4.13
CA THR A 37 -35.90 -39.16 -4.65
C THR A 37 -37.33 -39.08 -5.17
N GLU A 38 -37.80 -40.08 -5.92
CA GLU A 38 -39.19 -40.11 -6.44
C GLU A 38 -40.21 -40.13 -5.30
N ALA A 39 -39.97 -40.96 -4.28
CA ALA A 39 -40.85 -41.04 -3.10
C ALA A 39 -40.90 -39.71 -2.33
N LYS A 40 -39.75 -39.03 -2.15
CA LYS A 40 -39.70 -37.69 -1.55
C LYS A 40 -40.45 -36.65 -2.39
N ILE A 41 -40.31 -36.68 -3.72
CA ILE A 41 -41.00 -35.75 -4.64
C ILE A 41 -42.52 -35.98 -4.58
N ALA A 42 -42.97 -37.23 -4.51
CA ALA A 42 -44.39 -37.53 -4.37
C ALA A 42 -44.97 -36.96 -3.08
N ARG A 43 -44.24 -37.04 -1.96
CA ARG A 43 -44.65 -36.45 -0.67
C ARG A 43 -44.61 -34.93 -0.67
N LEU A 44 -43.65 -34.34 -1.37
CA LEU A 44 -43.59 -32.89 -1.57
C LEU A 44 -44.84 -32.34 -2.27
N LYS A 45 -45.42 -33.09 -3.20
CA LYS A 45 -46.66 -32.71 -3.92
C LYS A 45 -47.96 -33.12 -3.18
N GLY A 46 -47.85 -33.73 -1.99
CA GLY A 46 -48.99 -34.19 -1.20
C GLY A 46 -49.78 -33.04 -0.54
N PRO A 47 -50.96 -33.31 0.05
CA PRO A 47 -51.80 -32.26 0.66
C PRO A 47 -51.38 -31.84 2.07
N ASP A 48 -50.62 -32.68 2.80
CA ASP A 48 -50.24 -32.44 4.19
C ASP A 48 -48.99 -31.56 4.29
N ARG A 49 -49.12 -30.38 4.91
CA ARG A 49 -48.05 -29.38 5.00
C ARG A 49 -46.83 -29.84 5.81
N GLU A 50 -47.03 -30.64 6.85
CA GLU A 50 -45.90 -31.10 7.67
C GLU A 50 -45.11 -32.18 6.94
N VAL A 51 -45.80 -33.05 6.19
CA VAL A 51 -45.18 -34.03 5.30
C VAL A 51 -44.47 -33.34 4.14
N GLN A 52 -45.08 -32.31 3.53
CA GLN A 52 -44.43 -31.49 2.49
C GLN A 52 -43.12 -30.89 3.01
N MET A 53 -43.14 -30.36 4.23
CA MET A 53 -41.96 -29.79 4.88
C MET A 53 -40.88 -30.83 5.10
N ALA A 54 -41.23 -31.99 5.68
CA ALA A 54 -40.29 -33.08 5.90
C ALA A 54 -39.67 -33.56 4.57
N ALA A 55 -40.47 -33.59 3.49
CA ALA A 55 -40.01 -33.96 2.16
C ALA A 55 -39.05 -32.91 1.59
N LEU A 56 -39.38 -31.62 1.71
CA LEU A 56 -38.53 -30.51 1.30
C LEU A 56 -37.19 -30.54 2.04
N MET A 57 -37.20 -30.75 3.37
CA MET A 57 -35.99 -30.90 4.18
C MET A 57 -35.15 -32.12 3.79
N ALA A 58 -35.77 -33.20 3.33
CA ALA A 58 -35.09 -34.41 2.87
C ALA A 58 -34.53 -34.28 1.44
N LEU A 59 -35.02 -33.30 0.66
CA LEU A 59 -34.56 -32.95 -0.69
C LEU A 59 -33.55 -31.80 -0.72
N LYS A 60 -33.34 -31.08 0.39
CA LYS A 60 -32.55 -29.84 0.40
C LYS A 60 -31.14 -29.93 -0.20
N ASN A 61 -30.49 -31.10 -0.13
CA ASN A 61 -29.13 -31.32 -0.62
C ASN A 61 -29.09 -31.93 -2.05
N GLN A 62 -30.24 -32.09 -2.71
CA GLN A 62 -30.32 -32.60 -4.08
C GLN A 62 -29.98 -31.50 -5.07
N SER A 63 -29.10 -31.79 -6.04
CA SER A 63 -28.60 -30.80 -7.00
C SER A 63 -29.15 -30.96 -8.42
N GLU A 64 -29.85 -32.07 -8.70
CA GLU A 64 -30.42 -32.41 -10.01
C GLU A 64 -31.89 -32.82 -9.88
N LEU A 65 -32.75 -31.86 -9.52
CA LEU A 65 -34.19 -32.08 -9.53
C LEU A 65 -34.78 -31.77 -10.92
N LEU A 66 -35.84 -32.49 -11.28
CA LEU A 66 -36.63 -32.20 -12.47
C LEU A 66 -37.20 -30.78 -12.40
N GLN A 67 -37.29 -30.11 -13.55
CA GLN A 67 -37.79 -28.72 -13.63
C GLN A 67 -39.19 -28.57 -13.02
N GLU A 68 -40.08 -29.54 -13.21
CA GLU A 68 -41.41 -29.55 -12.59
C GLU A 68 -41.37 -29.51 -11.06
N THR A 69 -40.39 -30.18 -10.45
CA THR A 69 -40.19 -30.17 -8.99
C THR A 69 -39.63 -28.82 -8.55
N VAL A 70 -38.71 -28.25 -9.32
CA VAL A 70 -38.19 -26.89 -9.07
C VAL A 70 -39.31 -25.87 -9.13
N ASP A 71 -40.19 -25.93 -10.13
CA ASP A 71 -41.33 -25.03 -10.29
C ASP A 71 -42.31 -25.15 -9.11
N PHE A 72 -42.56 -26.37 -8.62
CA PHE A 72 -43.35 -26.59 -7.41
C PHE A 72 -42.68 -25.99 -6.16
N VAL A 73 -41.36 -26.14 -5.99
CA VAL A 73 -40.62 -25.50 -4.88
C VAL A 73 -40.68 -23.97 -4.98
N VAL A 74 -40.65 -23.41 -6.19
CA VAL A 74 -40.82 -21.98 -6.44
C VAL A 74 -42.24 -21.51 -6.09
N GLU A 75 -43.26 -22.34 -6.29
CA GLU A 75 -44.62 -22.06 -5.84
C GLU A 75 -44.71 -22.08 -4.30
N LEU A 76 -44.06 -23.05 -3.64
CA LEU A 76 -44.00 -23.13 -2.17
C LEU A 76 -43.40 -21.89 -1.51
N LEU A 77 -42.48 -21.18 -2.18
CA LEU A 77 -41.98 -19.89 -1.69
C LEU A 77 -43.13 -18.89 -1.45
N SER A 78 -44.19 -18.95 -2.26
CA SER A 78 -45.34 -18.04 -2.18
C SER A 78 -46.31 -18.41 -1.04
N GLN A 79 -46.12 -19.55 -0.39
CA GLN A 79 -46.94 -19.96 0.75
C GLN A 79 -46.38 -19.35 2.04
N ASN A 80 -47.25 -18.77 2.89
CA ASN A 80 -46.90 -18.03 4.11
C ASN A 80 -46.39 -18.95 5.25
N PHE A 81 -45.25 -19.61 5.06
CA PHE A 81 -44.58 -20.37 6.12
C PHE A 81 -43.06 -20.20 6.07
N ARG A 82 -42.51 -19.51 7.07
CA ARG A 82 -41.11 -19.06 7.13
C ARG A 82 -40.09 -20.18 6.95
N GLU A 83 -40.19 -21.26 7.73
CA GLU A 83 -39.25 -22.39 7.65
C GLU A 83 -39.28 -23.05 6.26
N GLY A 84 -40.45 -23.03 5.60
CA GLY A 84 -40.62 -23.59 4.26
C GLY A 84 -39.94 -22.75 3.21
N GLN A 85 -40.06 -21.43 3.31
CA GLN A 85 -39.41 -20.48 2.43
C GLN A 85 -37.87 -20.58 2.54
N THR A 86 -37.34 -20.62 3.76
CA THR A 86 -35.90 -20.82 4.00
C THR A 86 -35.40 -22.15 3.43
N THR A 87 -36.13 -23.24 3.66
CA THR A 87 -35.73 -24.56 3.16
C THR A 87 -35.81 -24.64 1.63
N ALA A 88 -36.83 -23.99 1.03
CA ALA A 88 -36.98 -23.89 -0.41
C ALA A 88 -35.83 -23.08 -1.04
N LEU A 89 -35.45 -21.93 -0.48
CA LEU A 89 -34.31 -21.15 -0.95
C LEU A 89 -32.99 -21.93 -0.86
N ASN A 90 -32.77 -22.69 0.23
CA ASN A 90 -31.62 -23.57 0.38
C ASN A 90 -31.57 -24.70 -0.67
N LEU A 91 -32.73 -25.28 -1.01
CA LEU A 91 -32.82 -26.28 -2.06
C LEU A 91 -32.50 -25.68 -3.43
N LEU A 92 -33.00 -24.47 -3.71
CA LEU A 92 -32.74 -23.74 -4.95
C LEU A 92 -31.26 -23.32 -5.07
N GLN A 93 -30.62 -22.97 -3.95
CA GLN A 93 -29.18 -22.70 -3.89
C GLN A 93 -28.35 -23.91 -4.38
N ASN A 94 -28.77 -25.13 -4.04
CA ASN A 94 -28.05 -26.36 -4.37
C ASN A 94 -28.32 -26.89 -5.79
N GLN A 95 -29.27 -26.31 -6.54
CA GLN A 95 -29.50 -26.74 -7.92
C GLN A 95 -28.32 -26.39 -8.82
N LYS A 96 -28.09 -27.18 -9.86
CA LYS A 96 -27.04 -26.87 -10.86
C LYS A 96 -27.39 -25.70 -11.77
N VAL A 97 -28.67 -25.56 -12.12
CA VAL A 97 -29.15 -24.55 -13.06
C VAL A 97 -30.50 -24.04 -12.58
N LEU A 98 -30.70 -22.71 -12.62
CA LEU A 98 -32.00 -22.08 -12.41
C LEU A 98 -32.50 -21.46 -13.72
N THR A 99 -33.81 -21.53 -13.93
CA THR A 99 -34.44 -20.80 -15.03
C THR A 99 -34.51 -19.31 -14.71
N LYS A 100 -34.65 -18.48 -15.75
CA LYS A 100 -34.87 -17.04 -15.58
C LYS A 100 -36.08 -16.74 -14.68
N ALA A 101 -37.17 -17.49 -14.84
CA ALA A 101 -38.37 -17.31 -14.03
C ALA A 101 -38.12 -17.59 -12.55
N THR A 102 -37.30 -18.61 -12.24
CA THR A 102 -36.89 -18.92 -10.87
C THR A 102 -36.01 -17.80 -10.29
N VAL A 103 -35.03 -17.31 -11.05
CA VAL A 103 -34.18 -16.17 -10.64
C VAL A 103 -35.03 -14.92 -10.37
N ASP A 104 -35.97 -14.59 -11.25
CA ASP A 104 -36.88 -13.45 -11.08
C ASP A 104 -37.77 -13.61 -9.84
N LYS A 105 -38.18 -14.85 -9.50
CA LYS A 105 -38.94 -15.11 -8.27
C LYS A 105 -38.08 -14.93 -7.01
N ILE A 106 -36.86 -15.49 -6.97
CA ILE A 106 -35.95 -15.34 -5.84
C ILE A 106 -35.58 -13.86 -5.65
N THR A 107 -35.40 -13.11 -6.73
CA THR A 107 -35.08 -11.67 -6.70
C THR A 107 -36.12 -10.86 -5.91
N ARG A 108 -37.40 -11.27 -5.91
CA ARG A 108 -38.43 -10.60 -5.09
C ARG A 108 -38.17 -10.72 -3.58
N TYR A 109 -37.55 -11.80 -3.13
CA TYR A 109 -37.21 -12.02 -1.72
C TYR A 109 -36.02 -11.19 -1.25
N LEU A 110 -35.29 -10.53 -2.16
CA LEU A 110 -34.28 -9.53 -1.79
C LEU A 110 -34.90 -8.30 -1.09
N HIS A 111 -36.22 -8.09 -1.24
CA HIS A 111 -36.96 -7.01 -0.59
C HIS A 111 -37.92 -7.50 0.49
N ASP A 112 -37.78 -8.75 0.93
CA ASP A 112 -38.64 -9.31 1.97
C ASP A 112 -38.47 -8.55 3.30
N PRO A 113 -39.53 -8.28 4.08
CA PRO A 113 -39.39 -7.67 5.40
C PRO A 113 -38.52 -8.49 6.37
N ASP A 114 -38.45 -9.81 6.21
CA ASP A 114 -37.66 -10.72 7.02
C ASP A 114 -36.19 -10.75 6.57
N GLU A 115 -35.27 -10.34 7.45
CA GLU A 115 -33.83 -10.35 7.21
C GLU A 115 -33.28 -11.75 6.90
N CYS A 116 -33.86 -12.81 7.46
CA CYS A 116 -33.45 -14.18 7.19
C CYS A 116 -33.74 -14.54 5.73
N LEU A 117 -34.95 -14.21 5.25
CA LEU A 117 -35.34 -14.49 3.86
C LEU A 117 -34.54 -13.66 2.86
N ARG A 118 -34.26 -12.38 3.17
CA ARG A 118 -33.35 -11.57 2.35
C ARG A 118 -31.96 -12.20 2.25
N GLY A 119 -31.37 -12.59 3.38
CA GLY A 119 -30.05 -13.21 3.42
C GLY A 119 -29.96 -14.53 2.66
N GLU A 120 -30.97 -15.40 2.82
CA GLU A 120 -31.04 -16.68 2.11
C GLU A 120 -31.29 -16.49 0.60
N ALA A 121 -32.07 -15.48 0.20
CA ALA A 121 -32.26 -15.15 -1.21
C ALA A 121 -30.96 -14.68 -1.86
N VAL A 122 -30.16 -13.87 -1.15
CA VAL A 122 -28.82 -13.47 -1.62
C VAL A 122 -27.91 -14.68 -1.79
N LYS A 123 -27.86 -15.60 -0.81
CA LYS A 123 -27.04 -16.83 -0.91
C LYS A 123 -27.51 -17.73 -2.07
N ALA A 124 -28.83 -17.89 -2.20
CA ALA A 124 -29.43 -18.68 -3.26
C ALA A 124 -29.07 -18.12 -4.63
N LEU A 125 -29.21 -16.82 -4.87
CA LEU A 125 -28.79 -16.19 -6.13
C LEU A 125 -27.27 -16.26 -6.32
N GLY A 126 -26.51 -16.04 -5.24
CA GLY A 126 -25.05 -16.05 -5.25
C GLY A 126 -24.44 -17.39 -5.67
N ALA A 127 -25.12 -18.51 -5.44
CA ALA A 127 -24.64 -19.81 -5.91
C ALA A 127 -24.69 -19.97 -7.44
N HIS A 128 -25.40 -19.09 -8.15
CA HIS A 128 -25.63 -19.16 -9.59
C HIS A 128 -24.96 -18.00 -10.30
N SER A 129 -23.86 -18.29 -10.99
CA SER A 129 -23.13 -17.32 -11.82
C SER A 129 -23.18 -17.72 -13.31
N PRO A 130 -23.30 -16.76 -14.26
CA PRO A 130 -23.41 -15.31 -14.06
C PRO A 130 -24.84 -14.83 -13.75
N LEU A 131 -24.96 -13.79 -12.91
CA LEU A 131 -26.25 -13.14 -12.59
C LEU A 131 -26.60 -12.00 -13.55
N PRO A 132 -27.90 -11.74 -13.81
CA PRO A 132 -28.35 -10.56 -14.54
C PRO A 132 -27.96 -9.26 -13.82
N LYS A 133 -27.67 -8.20 -14.59
CA LYS A 133 -27.29 -6.89 -14.02
C LYS A 133 -28.33 -6.35 -13.03
N SER A 134 -29.62 -6.47 -13.33
CA SER A 134 -30.70 -6.01 -12.43
C SER A 134 -30.66 -6.68 -11.07
N VAL A 135 -30.36 -7.98 -11.02
CA VAL A 135 -30.23 -8.74 -9.77
C VAL A 135 -29.01 -8.27 -8.98
N LEU A 136 -27.89 -8.07 -9.67
CA LEU A 136 -26.67 -7.55 -9.06
C LEU A 136 -26.84 -6.12 -8.53
N ASP A 137 -27.60 -5.26 -9.23
CA ASP A 137 -27.92 -3.91 -8.78
C ASP A 137 -28.74 -3.97 -7.47
N THR A 138 -29.71 -4.89 -7.37
CA THR A 138 -30.49 -5.12 -6.13
C THR A 138 -29.64 -5.69 -5.00
N ILE A 139 -28.76 -6.66 -5.27
CA ILE A 139 -27.83 -7.20 -4.26
C ILE A 139 -26.87 -6.10 -3.78
N SER A 140 -26.46 -5.19 -4.67
CA SER A 140 -25.62 -4.05 -4.30
C SER A 140 -26.35 -3.07 -3.38
N ASP A 141 -27.66 -2.91 -3.51
CA ASP A 141 -28.47 -2.10 -2.58
C ASP A 141 -28.53 -2.72 -1.17
N LEU A 142 -28.44 -4.06 -1.07
CA LEU A 142 -28.40 -4.78 0.21
C LEU A 142 -27.08 -4.62 0.98
N LEU A 143 -26.06 -4.00 0.40
CA LEU A 143 -24.89 -3.56 1.19
C LEU A 143 -25.26 -2.51 2.24
N LYS A 144 -26.38 -1.82 2.07
CA LYS A 144 -26.95 -0.87 3.04
C LYS A 144 -28.00 -1.50 3.97
N ASP A 145 -28.18 -2.82 3.92
CA ASP A 145 -29.19 -3.47 4.74
C ASP A 145 -28.92 -3.23 6.24
N LYS A 146 -29.98 -3.06 7.02
CA LYS A 146 -29.87 -2.85 8.47
C LYS A 146 -29.26 -4.07 9.17
N ASN A 147 -29.46 -5.26 8.63
CA ASN A 147 -28.97 -6.52 9.19
C ASN A 147 -27.55 -6.86 8.68
N ALA A 148 -26.64 -7.13 9.62
CA ALA A 148 -25.24 -7.46 9.30
C ALA A 148 -25.08 -8.74 8.47
N SER A 149 -25.87 -9.78 8.75
CA SER A 149 -25.79 -11.05 8.01
C SER A 149 -26.21 -10.90 6.55
N VAL A 150 -27.20 -10.04 6.27
CA VAL A 150 -27.63 -9.72 4.89
C VAL A 150 -26.52 -8.99 4.14
N ARG A 151 -25.89 -8.00 4.78
CA ARG A 151 -24.74 -7.29 4.19
C ARG A 151 -23.59 -8.25 3.86
N SER A 152 -23.21 -9.12 4.81
CA SER A 152 -22.15 -10.11 4.59
C SER A 152 -22.47 -11.11 3.46
N ALA A 153 -23.74 -11.51 3.32
CA ALA A 153 -24.16 -12.34 2.21
C ALA A 153 -24.00 -11.61 0.86
N ALA A 154 -24.42 -10.35 0.79
CA ALA A 154 -24.31 -9.52 -0.41
C ALA A 154 -22.83 -9.32 -0.81
N GLU A 155 -21.96 -9.02 0.15
CA GLU A 155 -20.52 -8.97 -0.07
C GLU A 155 -19.97 -10.27 -0.65
N GLY A 156 -20.39 -11.42 -0.13
CA GLY A 156 -19.95 -12.73 -0.61
C GLY A 156 -20.23 -12.95 -2.10
N VAL A 157 -21.40 -12.52 -2.57
CA VAL A 157 -21.76 -12.58 -4.01
C VAL A 157 -20.90 -11.62 -4.81
N LEU A 158 -20.66 -10.42 -4.30
CA LEU A 158 -19.88 -9.38 -4.98
C LEU A 158 -18.36 -9.65 -4.99
N LYS A 159 -17.85 -10.56 -4.15
CA LYS A 159 -16.46 -11.04 -4.23
C LYS A 159 -16.23 -12.03 -5.36
N GLN A 160 -17.27 -12.54 -6.01
CA GLN A 160 -17.10 -13.52 -7.07
C GLN A 160 -16.33 -12.95 -8.27
N PRO A 161 -15.52 -13.78 -8.95
CA PRO A 161 -14.60 -13.32 -10.00
C PRO A 161 -15.35 -12.68 -11.18
N VAL A 162 -16.54 -13.19 -11.51
CA VAL A 162 -17.37 -12.74 -12.64
C VAL A 162 -18.36 -11.67 -12.20
N LEU A 163 -17.89 -10.43 -12.09
CA LEU A 163 -18.77 -9.26 -11.94
C LEU A 163 -18.71 -8.37 -13.19
N PRO A 164 -19.86 -7.86 -13.68
CA PRO A 164 -19.86 -6.81 -14.70
C PRO A 164 -19.13 -5.56 -14.20
N LYS A 165 -18.23 -4.99 -15.02
CA LYS A 165 -17.46 -3.77 -14.70
C LYS A 165 -18.32 -2.58 -14.25
N VAL A 166 -19.57 -2.52 -14.71
CA VAL A 166 -20.54 -1.47 -14.37
C VAL A 166 -20.97 -1.54 -12.89
N LEU A 167 -20.94 -2.72 -12.29
CA LEU A 167 -21.37 -2.92 -10.90
C LEU A 167 -20.36 -2.34 -9.90
N ILE A 168 -19.07 -2.41 -10.20
CA ILE A 168 -17.99 -1.84 -9.35
C ILE A 168 -18.22 -0.34 -9.12
N HIS A 169 -18.72 0.38 -10.12
CA HIS A 169 -19.00 1.82 -10.02
C HIS A 169 -20.17 2.10 -9.07
N ALA A 170 -21.27 1.34 -9.22
CA ALA A 170 -22.46 1.48 -8.38
C ALA A 170 -22.18 1.09 -6.92
N ILE A 171 -21.35 0.06 -6.70
CA ILE A 171 -20.87 -0.37 -5.39
C ILE A 171 -20.08 0.76 -4.72
N ILE A 172 -19.10 1.36 -5.41
CA ILE A 172 -18.29 2.45 -4.84
C ILE A 172 -19.13 3.68 -4.50
N GLN A 173 -20.11 4.04 -5.35
CA GLN A 173 -20.99 5.19 -5.09
C GLN A 173 -21.99 4.96 -3.95
N ARG A 174 -22.53 3.73 -3.82
CA ARG A 174 -23.56 3.45 -2.83
C ARG A 174 -22.98 3.33 -1.42
N ILE A 175 -21.76 2.83 -1.27
CA ILE A 175 -21.21 2.47 0.04
C ILE A 175 -20.84 3.70 0.92
N GLU A 176 -20.84 4.91 0.34
CA GLU A 176 -20.56 6.20 1.00
C GLU A 176 -21.62 6.66 2.02
N ASP A 177 -22.85 6.14 1.96
CA ASP A 177 -23.96 6.62 2.80
C ASP A 177 -24.00 6.03 4.24
N THR A 178 -23.12 5.09 4.60
CA THR A 178 -23.14 4.47 5.94
C THR A 178 -21.74 4.20 6.49
N ALA A 179 -21.37 4.92 7.55
CA ALA A 179 -20.01 5.06 8.06
C ALA A 179 -19.45 3.86 8.86
N GLU A 180 -20.00 2.64 8.82
CA GLU A 180 -19.50 1.60 9.76
C GLU A 180 -19.52 0.14 9.26
N SER A 181 -20.34 -0.20 8.26
CA SER A 181 -20.41 -1.59 7.73
C SER A 181 -20.03 -1.73 6.26
N SER A 182 -19.50 -0.65 5.72
CA SER A 182 -19.26 -0.37 4.31
C SER A 182 -17.78 -0.56 3.91
N TYR A 183 -16.86 -0.55 4.90
CA TYR A 183 -15.41 -0.53 4.67
C TYR A 183 -14.80 -1.89 4.33
N GLN A 184 -15.17 -2.95 5.06
CA GLN A 184 -14.65 -4.31 4.82
C GLN A 184 -15.14 -4.90 3.49
N ALA A 185 -16.35 -4.51 3.08
CA ALA A 185 -16.92 -4.84 1.79
C ALA A 185 -16.03 -4.31 0.65
N ILE A 186 -15.65 -3.03 0.72
CA ILE A 186 -14.86 -2.35 -0.31
C ILE A 186 -13.46 -2.93 -0.40
N THR A 187 -12.73 -3.04 0.72
CA THR A 187 -11.37 -3.61 0.70
C THR A 187 -11.40 -5.02 0.15
N SER A 188 -12.32 -5.86 0.62
CA SER A 188 -12.42 -7.24 0.12
C SER A 188 -12.78 -7.33 -1.37
N ILE A 189 -13.72 -6.51 -1.85
CA ILE A 189 -14.14 -6.53 -3.27
C ILE A 189 -13.00 -6.01 -4.14
N LEU A 190 -12.31 -4.94 -3.73
CA LEU A 190 -11.24 -4.33 -4.52
C LEU A 190 -9.93 -5.12 -4.46
N GLU A 191 -9.57 -5.71 -3.32
CA GLU A 191 -8.41 -6.62 -3.18
C GLU A 191 -8.56 -7.86 -4.09
N SER A 192 -9.79 -8.34 -4.29
CA SER A 192 -10.05 -9.46 -5.19
C SER A 192 -9.85 -9.13 -6.68
N LYS A 193 -9.80 -7.83 -7.05
CA LYS A 193 -9.63 -7.37 -8.43
C LYS A 193 -8.19 -6.94 -8.65
N THR A 194 -7.41 -7.85 -9.22
CA THR A 194 -5.96 -7.69 -9.47
C THR A 194 -5.61 -6.64 -10.55
N ASP A 195 -6.60 -6.10 -11.27
CA ASP A 195 -6.45 -5.02 -12.25
C ASP A 195 -7.77 -4.23 -12.40
N PRO A 196 -8.08 -3.30 -11.48
CA PRO A 196 -9.24 -2.45 -11.59
C PRO A 196 -9.08 -1.50 -12.78
N ALA A 197 -10.16 -1.32 -13.55
CA ALA A 197 -10.16 -0.44 -14.71
C ALA A 197 -9.70 0.99 -14.34
N GLN A 198 -9.10 1.71 -15.29
CA GLN A 198 -8.65 3.10 -15.10
C GLN A 198 -9.73 4.01 -14.50
N THR A 199 -11.00 3.76 -14.81
CA THR A 199 -12.14 4.48 -14.24
C THR A 199 -12.27 4.25 -12.73
N THR A 200 -12.05 3.03 -12.24
CA THR A 200 -12.04 2.71 -10.80
C THR A 200 -10.89 3.44 -10.10
N VAL A 201 -9.70 3.43 -10.70
CA VAL A 201 -8.53 4.15 -10.18
C VAL A 201 -8.78 5.66 -10.14
N HIS A 202 -9.48 6.22 -11.14
CA HIS A 202 -9.83 7.63 -11.17
C HIS A 202 -10.87 7.99 -10.10
N ILE A 203 -11.84 7.12 -9.85
CA ILE A 203 -12.85 7.30 -8.79
C ILE A 203 -12.20 7.23 -7.42
N LEU A 204 -11.37 6.22 -7.14
CA LEU A 204 -10.62 6.13 -5.88
C LEU A 204 -9.77 7.39 -5.64
N ASN A 205 -9.16 7.93 -6.70
CA ASN A 205 -8.39 9.17 -6.63
C ASN A 205 -9.23 10.44 -6.41
N GLN A 206 -10.42 10.54 -7.00
CA GLN A 206 -11.34 11.66 -6.68
C GLN A 206 -11.85 11.53 -5.25
N ARG A 207 -12.18 10.31 -4.80
CA ARG A 207 -12.71 10.09 -3.46
C ARG A 207 -11.68 10.23 -2.36
N LEU A 208 -10.40 10.00 -2.65
CA LEU A 208 -9.30 10.44 -1.78
C LEU A 208 -9.31 11.95 -1.49
N LYS A 209 -9.94 12.78 -2.34
CA LYS A 209 -10.08 14.22 -2.13
C LYS A 209 -11.33 14.60 -1.33
N ASP A 210 -12.35 13.76 -1.34
CA ASP A 210 -13.72 14.11 -0.91
C ASP A 210 -14.17 13.42 0.41
N ALA A 211 -13.50 12.36 0.87
CA ALA A 211 -14.06 11.42 1.87
C ALA A 211 -13.60 11.61 3.34
N SER A 212 -14.37 11.01 4.27
CA SER A 212 -14.01 10.81 5.70
C SER A 212 -12.76 9.93 5.88
N THR A 213 -12.14 10.03 7.07
CA THR A 213 -10.83 9.43 7.44
C THR A 213 -10.66 7.98 7.02
N ASP A 214 -11.69 7.15 7.22
CA ASP A 214 -11.55 5.69 7.10
C ASP A 214 -11.65 5.19 5.65
N PHE A 215 -12.38 5.91 4.78
CA PHE A 215 -12.47 5.58 3.35
C PHE A 215 -11.19 5.94 2.59
N SER A 216 -10.49 6.98 3.07
CA SER A 216 -9.23 7.43 2.50
C SER A 216 -8.14 6.37 2.63
N GLU A 217 -8.07 5.68 3.78
CA GLU A 217 -7.12 4.61 4.04
C GLU A 217 -7.34 3.40 3.13
N ALA A 218 -8.57 2.90 3.03
CA ALA A 218 -8.91 1.78 2.15
C ALA A 218 -8.65 2.09 0.67
N SER A 219 -8.96 3.31 0.23
CA SER A 219 -8.66 3.77 -1.14
C SER A 219 -7.16 3.77 -1.39
N LEU A 220 -6.36 4.23 -0.43
CA LEU A 220 -4.90 4.20 -0.49
C LEU A 220 -4.35 2.78 -0.51
N ILE A 221 -4.80 1.88 0.38
CA ILE A 221 -4.38 0.46 0.41
C ILE A 221 -4.70 -0.24 -0.91
N THR A 222 -5.87 0.06 -1.48
CA THR A 222 -6.25 -0.50 -2.78
C THR A 222 -5.35 0.02 -3.90
N LEU A 223 -5.03 1.32 -3.88
CA LEU A 223 -4.16 1.96 -4.87
C LEU A 223 -2.70 1.51 -4.70
N THR A 224 -2.20 1.28 -3.47
CA THR A 224 -0.83 0.77 -3.21
C THR A 224 -0.66 -0.66 -3.70
N SER A 225 -1.73 -1.45 -3.65
CA SER A 225 -1.75 -2.83 -4.15
C SER A 225 -1.73 -2.92 -5.68
N GLN A 226 -1.87 -1.80 -6.40
CA GLN A 226 -1.82 -1.77 -7.86
C GLN A 226 -0.39 -1.83 -8.39
N LYS A 227 -0.16 -2.71 -9.37
CA LYS A 227 1.15 -2.80 -10.05
C LYS A 227 1.51 -1.53 -10.84
N THR A 228 0.52 -0.84 -11.39
CA THR A 228 0.72 0.35 -12.22
C THR A 228 -0.41 1.35 -12.02
N LEU A 229 -0.07 2.61 -11.75
CA LEU A 229 -1.04 3.70 -11.59
C LEU A 229 -0.86 4.81 -12.64
N PRO A 230 -1.94 5.47 -13.08
CA PRO A 230 -1.85 6.63 -13.96
C PRO A 230 -1.11 7.81 -13.29
N LYS A 231 -0.29 8.55 -14.06
CA LYS A 231 0.45 9.74 -13.60
C LYS A 231 -0.43 10.78 -12.90
N SER A 232 -1.66 10.96 -13.36
CA SER A 232 -2.63 11.89 -12.76
C SER A 232 -3.04 11.51 -11.33
N VAL A 233 -3.13 10.21 -11.02
CA VAL A 233 -3.47 9.69 -9.69
C VAL A 233 -2.29 9.81 -8.76
N ILE A 234 -1.09 9.46 -9.23
CA ILE A 234 0.15 9.61 -8.46
C ILE A 234 0.38 11.09 -8.08
N ASN A 235 0.23 12.00 -9.05
CA ASN A 235 0.36 13.44 -8.80
C ASN A 235 -0.71 13.97 -7.85
N SER A 236 -1.93 13.41 -7.89
CA SER A 236 -2.99 13.79 -6.96
C SER A 236 -2.65 13.31 -5.53
N ILE A 237 -2.30 12.04 -5.34
CA ILE A 237 -1.89 11.48 -4.04
C ILE A 237 -0.70 12.26 -3.45
N ALA A 238 0.30 12.57 -4.29
CA ALA A 238 1.47 13.36 -3.91
C ALA A 238 1.10 14.78 -3.45
N ARG A 239 0.15 15.45 -4.12
CA ARG A 239 -0.27 16.84 -3.82
C ARG A 239 -1.18 16.95 -2.61
N GLU A 240 -2.03 15.95 -2.37
CA GLU A 240 -3.14 15.96 -1.42
C GLU A 240 -2.77 15.43 -0.02
N HIS A 241 -1.48 15.25 0.26
CA HIS A 241 -0.90 14.80 1.54
C HIS A 241 -1.12 15.76 2.75
N ARG A 242 -2.09 16.68 2.63
CA ARG A 242 -2.14 17.94 3.36
C ARG A 242 -2.97 17.89 4.65
N ALA A 243 -3.80 16.87 4.89
CA ALA A 243 -4.73 16.89 6.03
C ALA A 243 -5.12 15.53 6.63
N ALA A 244 -4.58 14.41 6.14
CA ALA A 244 -5.05 13.09 6.55
C ALA A 244 -4.26 12.49 7.73
N GLU A 245 -4.91 11.58 8.46
CA GLU A 245 -4.38 10.83 9.61
C GLU A 245 -3.03 10.14 9.34
N PRO A 246 -2.27 9.76 10.40
CA PRO A 246 -0.94 9.16 10.27
C PRO A 246 -0.86 7.96 9.30
N ALA A 247 -1.92 7.17 9.18
CA ALA A 247 -1.98 6.03 8.26
C ALA A 247 -1.86 6.45 6.78
N VAL A 248 -2.58 7.50 6.37
CA VAL A 248 -2.51 8.06 5.01
C VAL A 248 -1.15 8.71 4.74
N ARG A 249 -0.57 9.35 5.76
CA ARG A 249 0.76 9.96 5.67
C ARG A 249 1.87 8.93 5.40
N ASN A 250 1.71 7.70 5.89
CA ASN A 250 2.69 6.62 5.72
C ASN A 250 2.45 5.81 4.43
N ALA A 251 1.20 5.68 3.98
CA ALA A 251 0.83 4.86 2.83
C ALA A 251 1.25 5.44 1.48
N ALA A 252 1.30 6.77 1.32
CA ALA A 252 1.70 7.39 0.06
C ALA A 252 3.22 7.20 -0.26
N PRO A 253 4.15 7.31 0.70
CA PRO A 253 5.53 6.87 0.52
C PRO A 253 5.64 5.37 0.13
N ASP A 254 4.84 4.50 0.75
CA ASP A 254 4.80 3.07 0.39
C ASP A 254 4.25 2.81 -1.03
N LEU A 255 3.27 3.59 -1.47
CA LEU A 255 2.74 3.57 -2.85
C LEU A 255 3.84 3.93 -3.85
N LEU A 256 4.60 4.98 -3.56
CA LEU A 256 5.70 5.44 -4.39
C LEU A 256 6.86 4.42 -4.39
N LYS A 257 7.14 3.78 -3.26
CA LYS A 257 8.16 2.72 -3.12
C LYS A 257 7.87 1.49 -4.00
N MET A 258 6.60 1.10 -4.16
CA MET A 258 6.22 -0.11 -4.90
C MET A 258 6.18 0.07 -6.42
N GLN A 259 6.21 1.30 -6.93
CA GLN A 259 6.12 1.61 -8.36
C GLN A 259 7.52 1.74 -9.00
N TYR A 260 8.20 0.62 -9.21
CA TYR A 260 9.59 0.56 -9.71
C TYR A 260 9.82 1.14 -11.13
N GLY A 261 8.76 1.45 -11.90
CA GLY A 261 8.86 1.93 -13.30
C GLY A 261 8.91 3.46 -13.49
N LEU A 262 8.96 4.25 -12.42
CA LEU A 262 8.68 5.70 -12.45
C LEU A 262 9.88 6.64 -12.30
N LEU A 263 11.12 6.18 -12.43
CA LEU A 263 12.32 6.99 -12.17
C LEU A 263 12.27 8.44 -12.72
N PRO A 264 11.79 8.74 -13.94
CA PRO A 264 11.69 10.12 -14.42
C PRO A 264 10.46 10.87 -13.88
N ALA A 265 9.27 10.26 -13.91
CA ALA A 265 8.02 10.94 -13.53
C ALA A 265 7.89 11.15 -12.01
N ALA A 266 8.48 10.26 -11.21
CA ALA A 266 8.60 10.43 -9.77
C ALA A 266 9.58 11.56 -9.43
N ALA A 267 10.67 11.70 -10.17
CA ALA A 267 11.61 12.82 -10.00
C ALA A 267 10.93 14.17 -10.30
N ASP A 268 10.12 14.28 -11.37
CA ASP A 268 9.33 15.49 -11.66
C ASP A 268 8.37 15.83 -10.50
N ALA A 269 7.63 14.83 -10.00
CA ALA A 269 6.66 15.01 -8.94
C ALA A 269 7.32 15.43 -7.62
N ILE A 270 8.45 14.81 -7.26
CA ILE A 270 9.24 15.19 -6.09
C ILE A 270 9.77 16.62 -6.25
N THR A 271 10.29 16.97 -7.44
CA THR A 271 10.78 18.32 -7.74
C THR A 271 9.69 19.37 -7.56
N GLU A 272 8.48 19.10 -8.05
CA GLU A 272 7.32 20.00 -7.87
C GLU A 272 6.86 20.09 -6.40
N LEU A 273 6.93 19.00 -5.64
CA LEU A 273 6.62 19.03 -4.21
C LEU A 273 7.67 19.81 -3.40
N LEU A 274 8.96 19.70 -3.74
CA LEU A 274 10.04 20.46 -3.11
C LEU A 274 9.91 21.98 -3.36
N LYS A 275 9.35 22.38 -4.51
CA LYS A 275 9.05 23.78 -4.83
C LYS A 275 7.83 24.33 -4.09
N ASN A 276 7.02 23.48 -3.45
CA ASN A 276 5.81 23.92 -2.76
C ASN A 276 6.14 24.74 -1.50
N PRO A 277 5.41 25.83 -1.18
CA PRO A 277 5.65 26.61 0.04
C PRO A 277 5.30 25.88 1.35
N ASP A 278 4.62 24.74 1.29
CA ASP A 278 4.20 23.96 2.46
C ASP A 278 5.34 23.06 3.00
N ASN A 279 5.81 23.35 4.21
CA ASN A 279 6.89 22.60 4.84
C ASN A 279 6.61 21.11 5.00
N ASN A 280 5.34 20.71 5.19
CA ASN A 280 5.00 19.29 5.31
C ASN A 280 5.12 18.57 3.95
N LYS A 281 4.78 19.26 2.85
CA LYS A 281 4.95 18.73 1.50
C LYS A 281 6.42 18.59 1.13
N GLN A 282 7.25 19.54 1.55
CA GLN A 282 8.70 19.45 1.37
C GLN A 282 9.29 18.27 2.16
N LYS A 283 8.87 18.04 3.42
CA LYS A 283 9.33 16.89 4.23
C LYS A 283 8.97 15.55 3.59
N ALA A 284 7.71 15.37 3.19
CA ALA A 284 7.27 14.15 2.51
C ALA A 284 8.05 13.89 1.20
N ALA A 285 8.35 14.96 0.45
CA ALA A 285 9.16 14.86 -0.76
C ALA A 285 10.60 14.42 -0.47
N LEU A 286 11.22 14.94 0.58
CA LEU A 286 12.58 14.58 1.00
C LEU A 286 12.64 13.13 1.54
N GLU A 287 11.65 12.69 2.32
CA GLU A 287 11.54 11.31 2.78
C GLU A 287 11.40 10.34 1.60
N ALA A 288 10.50 10.63 0.66
CA ALA A 288 10.33 9.84 -0.55
C ALA A 288 11.63 9.79 -1.38
N PHE A 289 12.34 10.91 -1.46
CA PHE A 289 13.61 10.99 -2.18
C PHE A 289 14.72 10.13 -1.55
N ASN A 290 14.90 10.18 -0.22
CA ASN A 290 15.94 9.43 0.49
C ASN A 290 15.79 7.90 0.33
N HIS A 291 14.55 7.41 0.25
CA HIS A 291 14.27 5.97 0.16
C HIS A 291 14.33 5.40 -1.27
N GLN A 292 14.11 6.22 -2.31
CA GLN A 292 14.02 5.74 -3.69
C GLN A 292 15.34 5.75 -4.46
N TYR A 293 16.31 6.57 -4.05
CA TYR A 293 17.36 7.02 -4.95
C TYR A 293 18.77 6.84 -4.41
N ARG A 294 19.38 5.69 -4.71
CA ARG A 294 20.82 5.39 -4.45
C ARG A 294 21.71 5.37 -5.71
N SER A 295 21.15 5.54 -6.91
CA SER A 295 21.88 5.53 -8.20
C SER A 295 21.88 6.91 -8.88
N ALA A 296 22.50 7.07 -10.06
CA ALA A 296 22.68 8.37 -10.74
C ALA A 296 21.36 9.14 -10.93
N GLN A 297 21.31 10.36 -10.41
CA GLN A 297 20.10 11.18 -10.25
C GLN A 297 19.94 12.26 -11.31
N PRO A 298 18.69 12.71 -11.62
CA PRO A 298 18.46 13.92 -12.39
C PRO A 298 19.06 15.14 -11.68
N SER A 299 19.87 15.93 -12.41
CA SER A 299 20.56 17.10 -11.88
C SER A 299 19.61 18.16 -11.31
N GLU A 300 18.41 18.30 -11.89
CA GLU A 300 17.41 19.28 -11.43
C GLU A 300 16.88 18.96 -10.04
N THR A 301 16.58 17.69 -9.74
CA THR A 301 16.02 17.30 -8.44
C THR A 301 17.06 17.50 -7.33
N ILE A 302 18.32 17.11 -7.56
CA ILE A 302 19.42 17.37 -6.62
C ILE A 302 19.63 18.86 -6.39
N ARG A 303 19.50 19.69 -7.43
CA ARG A 303 19.56 21.15 -7.30
C ARG A 303 18.44 21.66 -6.40
N THR A 304 17.19 21.23 -6.60
CA THR A 304 16.07 21.65 -5.74
C THR A 304 16.20 21.17 -4.29
N VAL A 305 16.73 19.95 -4.06
CA VAL A 305 17.07 19.46 -2.72
C VAL A 305 18.14 20.36 -2.10
N THR A 306 19.21 20.68 -2.84
CA THR A 306 20.30 21.55 -2.39
C THR A 306 19.80 22.92 -1.94
N GLU A 307 18.87 23.53 -2.66
CA GLU A 307 18.29 24.82 -2.26
C GLU A 307 17.57 24.76 -0.90
N ARG A 308 17.11 23.58 -0.46
CA ARG A 308 16.43 23.41 0.84
C ARG A 308 17.40 23.39 2.02
N LEU A 309 18.72 23.37 1.80
CA LEU A 309 19.73 23.54 2.85
C LEU A 309 19.60 24.89 3.56
N GLU A 310 19.04 25.91 2.91
CA GLU A 310 18.83 27.23 3.51
C GLU A 310 17.46 27.35 4.21
N SER A 311 16.69 26.25 4.32
CA SER A 311 15.39 26.27 4.96
C SER A 311 15.50 26.50 6.48
N PRO A 312 14.67 27.38 7.06
CA PRO A 312 14.65 27.60 8.51
C PRO A 312 14.02 26.43 9.29
N ASP A 313 13.35 25.49 8.61
CA ASP A 313 12.77 24.30 9.24
C ASP A 313 13.85 23.23 9.47
N LYS A 314 14.11 22.93 10.75
CA LYS A 314 15.14 21.96 11.17
C LYS A 314 14.93 20.55 10.61
N GLY A 315 13.68 20.13 10.38
CA GLY A 315 13.38 18.82 9.81
C GLY A 315 13.74 18.77 8.32
N ILE A 316 13.36 19.80 7.57
CA ILE A 316 13.75 19.95 6.15
C ILE A 316 15.27 20.00 6.02
N HIS A 317 15.94 20.78 6.88
CA HIS A 317 17.39 20.86 6.94
C HIS A 317 18.03 19.48 7.17
N ALA A 318 17.62 18.76 8.22
CA ALA A 318 18.17 17.46 8.57
C ALA A 318 17.96 16.39 7.48
N SER A 319 16.77 16.34 6.87
CA SER A 319 16.47 15.40 5.77
C SER A 319 17.26 15.75 4.51
N THR A 320 17.43 17.04 4.21
CA THR A 320 18.26 17.50 3.08
C THR A 320 19.72 17.08 3.25
N LEU A 321 20.26 17.23 4.47
CA LEU A 321 21.61 16.78 4.81
C LEU A 321 21.80 15.28 4.63
N GLU A 322 20.83 14.49 5.09
CA GLU A 322 20.89 13.04 4.97
C GLU A 322 20.88 12.57 3.52
N ILE A 323 20.05 13.19 2.69
CA ILE A 323 20.00 12.91 1.26
C ILE A 323 21.35 13.22 0.61
N LEU A 324 21.89 14.43 0.83
CA LEU A 324 23.16 14.83 0.22
C LEU A 324 24.34 13.98 0.71
N ALA A 325 24.29 13.49 1.96
CA ALA A 325 25.29 12.57 2.50
C ALA A 325 25.30 11.19 1.84
N ASN A 326 24.15 10.75 1.36
CA ASN A 326 23.98 9.46 0.70
C ASN A 326 24.26 9.50 -0.82
N GLN A 327 24.56 10.67 -1.39
CA GLN A 327 24.84 10.84 -2.83
C GLN A 327 26.31 10.55 -3.17
N PHE A 328 26.53 9.73 -4.20
CA PHE A 328 27.89 9.35 -4.65
C PHE A 328 28.59 10.46 -5.45
N VAL A 329 27.83 11.30 -6.18
CA VAL A 329 28.34 12.44 -6.95
C VAL A 329 27.39 13.61 -6.79
N LEU A 330 27.89 14.71 -6.22
CA LEU A 330 27.19 15.98 -6.07
C LEU A 330 27.61 16.97 -7.17
N SER A 331 26.72 17.90 -7.51
CA SER A 331 27.05 19.02 -8.39
C SER A 331 27.96 20.04 -7.67
N GLN A 332 28.63 20.91 -8.43
CA GLN A 332 29.49 21.95 -7.86
C GLN A 332 28.70 22.94 -6.98
N GLU A 333 27.44 23.22 -7.34
CA GLU A 333 26.53 24.05 -6.57
C GLU A 333 26.19 23.41 -5.22
N ALA A 334 25.93 22.09 -5.22
CA ALA A 334 25.67 21.33 -3.99
C ALA A 334 26.89 21.30 -3.07
N VAL A 335 28.08 21.10 -3.63
CA VAL A 335 29.33 21.19 -2.87
C VAL A 335 29.51 22.60 -2.29
N THR A 336 29.25 23.66 -3.07
CA THR A 336 29.35 25.05 -2.61
C THR A 336 28.36 25.38 -1.48
N ALA A 337 27.13 24.88 -1.57
CA ALA A 337 26.12 25.05 -0.53
C ALA A 337 26.50 24.32 0.77
N ILE A 338 27.00 23.07 0.68
CA ILE A 338 27.52 22.31 1.82
C ILE A 338 28.67 23.07 2.49
N ILE A 339 29.61 23.61 1.71
CA ILE A 339 30.71 24.44 2.21
C ILE A 339 30.20 25.66 2.96
N LYS A 340 29.20 26.36 2.41
CA LYS A 340 28.61 27.54 3.03
C LYS A 340 27.96 27.18 4.37
N GLN A 341 27.23 26.07 4.45
CA GLN A 341 26.61 25.59 5.69
C GLN A 341 27.65 25.11 6.72
N LEU A 342 28.73 24.46 6.29
CA LEU A 342 29.85 24.09 7.17
C LEU A 342 30.48 25.31 7.89
N LYS A 343 30.35 26.53 7.35
CA LYS A 343 30.79 27.78 8.00
C LYS A 343 29.83 28.27 9.10
N GLN A 344 28.58 27.84 9.07
CA GLN A 344 27.48 28.39 9.87
C GLN A 344 26.92 27.41 10.90
N THR A 345 27.20 26.11 10.74
CA THR A 345 26.59 25.04 11.54
C THR A 345 27.61 24.36 12.46
N GLU A 346 27.23 24.13 13.72
CA GLU A 346 28.01 23.39 14.72
C GLU A 346 27.29 22.10 15.15
N GLY A 347 28.04 21.07 15.59
CA GLY A 347 27.47 19.87 16.22
C GLY A 347 27.14 18.72 15.26
N TYR A 348 25.97 18.08 15.42
CA TYR A 348 25.58 16.86 14.70
C TYR A 348 25.38 17.07 13.19
N ASP A 349 24.76 18.18 12.80
CA ASP A 349 24.53 18.53 11.40
C ASP A 349 25.84 18.77 10.65
N GLN A 350 26.85 19.27 11.36
CA GLN A 350 28.20 19.48 10.83
C GLN A 350 28.89 18.16 10.48
N GLU A 351 28.71 17.09 11.28
CA GLU A 351 29.26 15.77 11.00
C GLU A 351 28.64 15.11 9.76
N LYS A 352 27.34 15.30 9.53
CA LYS A 352 26.65 14.86 8.31
C LYS A 352 27.15 15.59 7.07
N LEU A 353 27.28 16.93 7.15
CA LEU A 353 27.85 17.76 6.08
C LEU A 353 29.26 17.30 5.71
N TYR A 354 30.10 17.00 6.70
CA TYR A 354 31.44 16.45 6.46
C TYR A 354 31.42 15.07 5.82
N THR A 355 30.51 14.19 6.25
CA THR A 355 30.37 12.85 5.66
C THR A 355 29.98 12.94 4.19
N ALA A 356 29.03 13.82 3.85
CA ALA A 356 28.64 14.12 2.48
C ALA A 356 29.81 14.64 1.64
N PHE A 357 30.58 15.56 2.22
CA PHE A 357 31.71 16.20 1.57
C PHE A 357 32.88 15.22 1.32
N LYS A 358 33.22 14.36 2.30
CA LYS A 358 34.30 13.35 2.18
C LYS A 358 34.06 12.37 1.03
N GLN A 359 32.79 12.10 0.71
CA GLN A 359 32.39 11.22 -0.38
C GLN A 359 32.56 11.86 -1.77
N GLN A 360 32.83 13.17 -1.90
CA GLN A 360 32.89 13.85 -3.20
C GLN A 360 34.26 13.78 -3.88
N PRO A 361 34.34 13.62 -5.22
CA PRO A 361 35.61 13.64 -5.97
C PRO A 361 36.36 14.99 -5.90
N ALA A 362 35.66 16.10 -5.70
CA ALA A 362 36.28 17.43 -5.63
C ALA A 362 36.70 17.84 -4.20
N SER A 363 36.51 16.96 -3.21
CA SER A 363 36.64 17.31 -1.80
C SER A 363 38.06 17.70 -1.39
N VAL A 364 39.09 17.11 -2.02
CA VAL A 364 40.50 17.37 -1.74
C VAL A 364 40.88 18.79 -2.16
N LYS A 365 40.57 19.18 -3.40
CA LYS A 365 40.88 20.51 -3.94
C LYS A 365 40.22 21.62 -3.14
N VAL A 366 38.97 21.40 -2.74
CA VAL A 366 38.23 22.33 -1.89
C VAL A 366 38.82 22.38 -0.48
N ALA A 367 39.14 21.24 0.14
CA ALA A 367 39.75 21.19 1.46
C ALA A 367 41.11 21.93 1.49
N ILE A 368 41.91 21.80 0.44
CA ILE A 368 43.16 22.53 0.27
C ILE A 368 42.89 24.04 0.15
N GLY A 369 41.89 24.45 -0.63
CA GLY A 369 41.49 25.86 -0.72
C GLY A 369 41.05 26.45 0.63
N MET A 370 40.24 25.70 1.39
CA MET A 370 39.82 26.11 2.73
C MET A 370 40.98 26.29 3.70
N LEU A 371 41.97 25.39 3.67
CA LEU A 371 43.17 25.47 4.51
C LEU A 371 44.13 26.57 4.06
N ALA A 372 44.21 26.85 2.76
CA ALA A 372 45.00 27.96 2.23
C ALA A 372 44.44 29.33 2.66
N ASP A 373 43.13 29.45 2.78
CA ASP A 373 42.47 30.66 3.31
C ASP A 373 42.64 30.80 4.84
N LEU A 374 42.92 29.71 5.57
CA LEU A 374 43.14 29.68 7.02
C LEU A 374 44.57 30.14 7.37
N THR A 375 44.85 31.44 7.39
CA THR A 375 46.15 31.94 7.85
C THR A 375 46.27 31.88 9.37
N TYR A 376 47.32 31.24 9.92
CA TYR A 376 47.56 31.20 11.37
C TYR A 376 48.51 32.32 11.81
N THR A 377 48.21 32.92 12.96
CA THR A 377 49.11 33.82 13.69
C THR A 377 49.80 33.06 14.84
N ASP A 378 51.00 33.49 15.26
CA ASP A 378 51.81 32.86 16.32
C ASP A 378 51.10 32.67 17.67
N LYS A 379 49.90 33.25 17.83
CA LYS A 379 49.03 33.09 19.01
C LYS A 379 47.99 31.95 18.87
N GLY A 380 48.09 31.10 17.84
CA GLY A 380 47.21 29.95 17.64
C GLY A 380 45.80 30.31 17.14
N THR A 381 45.56 31.58 16.78
CA THR A 381 44.30 32.03 16.19
C THR A 381 44.42 32.04 14.67
N ALA A 382 43.57 31.24 14.00
CA ALA A 382 43.41 31.27 12.55
C ALA A 382 42.59 32.51 12.13
N THR A 383 43.12 33.32 11.22
CA THR A 383 42.43 34.42 10.54
C THR A 383 42.22 34.05 9.07
N GLY A 384 41.03 33.52 8.79
CA GLY A 384 40.50 33.29 7.45
C GLY A 384 39.55 32.08 7.44
N LEU A 385 38.44 32.16 6.70
CA LEU A 385 37.07 32.17 7.24
C LEU A 385 36.76 33.58 7.79
N GLY A 386 35.96 34.36 7.04
CA GLY A 386 35.68 35.76 7.32
C GLY A 386 35.43 36.05 8.80
N ALA A 387 36.43 36.70 9.43
CA ALA A 387 36.47 37.39 10.72
C ALA A 387 35.77 36.85 11.99
N THR A 388 34.93 35.80 11.99
CA THR A 388 34.11 35.48 13.18
C THR A 388 33.98 34.00 13.57
N ALA A 389 34.48 33.04 12.79
CA ALA A 389 34.38 31.61 13.15
C ALA A 389 35.76 30.98 13.33
N ARG A 390 36.11 30.59 14.57
CA ARG A 390 37.27 29.73 14.84
C ARG A 390 36.89 28.30 14.44
N PRO A 391 37.58 27.66 13.48
CA PRO A 391 37.28 26.28 13.13
C PRO A 391 37.50 25.38 14.36
N THR A 392 36.52 24.53 14.66
CA THR A 392 36.59 23.60 15.78
C THR A 392 37.68 22.54 15.55
N ASP A 393 38.23 21.99 16.63
CA ASP A 393 39.18 20.86 16.58
C ASP A 393 38.67 19.69 15.71
N ARG A 394 37.36 19.46 15.74
CA ARG A 394 36.68 18.44 14.94
C ARG A 394 36.68 18.77 13.45
N THR A 395 36.48 20.05 13.10
CA THR A 395 36.55 20.56 11.71
C THR A 395 37.92 20.32 11.10
N LEU A 396 38.99 20.69 11.83
CA LEU A 396 40.36 20.50 11.37
C LEU A 396 40.69 19.02 11.18
N LYS A 397 40.34 18.17 12.16
CA LYS A 397 40.53 16.72 12.06
C LYS A 397 39.84 16.13 10.83
N CYS A 398 38.59 16.54 10.55
CA CYS A 398 37.85 16.05 9.38
C CYS A 398 38.42 16.54 8.04
N LEU A 399 38.89 17.79 7.95
CA LEU A 399 39.58 18.31 6.76
C LEU A 399 40.87 17.53 6.49
N TYR A 400 41.62 17.23 7.54
CA TYR A 400 42.83 16.41 7.46
C TYR A 400 42.50 15.00 6.97
N GLU A 401 41.54 14.32 7.59
CA GLU A 401 41.10 12.99 7.18
C GLU A 401 40.60 12.93 5.72
N THR A 402 39.94 13.99 5.25
CA THR A 402 39.44 14.09 3.87
C THR A 402 40.60 14.20 2.88
N MET A 403 41.58 15.07 3.17
CA MET A 403 42.79 15.19 2.35
C MET A 403 43.56 13.88 2.30
N ILE A 404 43.65 13.16 3.41
CA ILE A 404 44.37 11.89 3.51
C ILE A 404 43.65 10.81 2.71
N HIS A 405 42.38 10.52 3.01
CA HIS A 405 41.65 9.40 2.39
C HIS A 405 41.46 9.53 0.87
N ARG A 406 41.21 10.74 0.37
CA ARG A 406 40.98 11.00 -1.05
C ARG A 406 42.26 11.40 -1.78
N GLY A 407 43.15 12.15 -1.14
CA GLY A 407 44.45 12.51 -1.74
C GLY A 407 45.29 11.30 -2.10
N PHE A 408 45.23 10.22 -1.31
CA PHE A 408 45.86 8.94 -1.67
C PHE A 408 45.25 8.27 -2.92
N LYS A 409 43.96 8.46 -3.19
CA LYS A 409 43.31 7.99 -4.43
C LYS A 409 43.58 8.90 -5.64
N GLU A 410 43.88 10.16 -5.40
CA GLU A 410 44.05 11.22 -6.42
C GLU A 410 45.52 11.61 -6.65
N SER A 411 46.48 10.82 -6.15
CA SER A 411 47.93 11.04 -6.29
C SER A 411 48.44 12.38 -5.75
N LEU A 412 47.83 12.87 -4.65
CA LEU A 412 48.25 14.08 -3.95
C LEU A 412 49.62 13.90 -3.29
N SER A 413 50.54 14.84 -3.50
CA SER A 413 51.83 14.87 -2.78
C SER A 413 51.76 15.87 -1.64
N LEU A 414 52.06 15.40 -0.42
CA LEU A 414 52.04 16.22 0.80
C LEU A 414 53.43 16.26 1.44
N HIS A 415 53.96 17.47 1.65
CA HIS A 415 55.24 17.71 2.31
C HIS A 415 55.05 18.65 3.49
N ILE A 416 55.68 18.36 4.63
CA ILE A 416 55.58 19.20 5.83
C ILE A 416 56.97 19.74 6.16
N ARG A 417 57.11 21.06 6.27
CA ARG A 417 58.35 21.74 6.65
C ARG A 417 58.05 22.97 7.50
N ASP A 418 58.73 23.12 8.63
CA ASP A 418 58.63 24.32 9.50
C ASP A 418 57.18 24.75 9.78
N ASN A 419 56.37 23.80 10.29
CA ASN A 419 54.93 23.92 10.56
C ASN A 419 54.04 24.22 9.34
N THR A 420 54.61 24.24 8.14
CA THR A 420 53.92 24.52 6.88
C THR A 420 53.71 23.24 6.09
N VAL A 421 52.48 23.01 5.65
CA VAL A 421 52.13 21.90 4.77
C VAL A 421 52.07 22.40 3.34
N TRP A 422 52.77 21.70 2.46
CA TRP A 422 52.79 21.90 1.02
C TRP A 422 52.03 20.76 0.37
N ALA A 423 50.95 21.09 -0.35
CA ALA A 423 50.12 20.15 -1.08
C ALA A 423 50.24 20.43 -2.58
N ASP A 424 50.54 19.39 -3.36
CA ASP A 424 50.52 19.42 -4.82
C ASP A 424 49.48 18.43 -5.35
N ASP A 425 48.47 18.97 -6.04
CA ASP A 425 47.36 18.25 -6.65
C ASP A 425 47.46 18.19 -8.19
N GLY A 426 48.62 18.52 -8.75
CA GLY A 426 48.86 18.59 -10.19
C GLY A 426 48.37 19.87 -10.87
N SER A 427 47.68 20.77 -10.15
CA SER A 427 47.31 22.11 -10.64
C SER A 427 48.25 23.23 -10.15
N GLY A 428 49.23 22.87 -9.30
CA GLY A 428 50.20 23.79 -8.70
C GLY A 428 50.35 23.57 -7.20
N GLN A 429 51.50 23.95 -6.66
CA GLN A 429 51.82 23.77 -5.25
C GLN A 429 51.11 24.84 -4.39
N LYS A 430 50.38 24.40 -3.37
CA LYS A 430 49.74 25.29 -2.37
C LYS A 430 50.34 25.03 -1.00
N SER A 431 50.59 26.09 -0.23
CA SER A 431 51.14 26.01 1.12
C SER A 431 50.20 26.60 2.16
N PHE A 432 50.12 25.99 3.34
CA PHE A 432 49.39 26.53 4.47
C PHE A 432 50.13 26.26 5.79
N ASN A 433 50.24 27.29 6.64
CA ASN A 433 50.94 27.20 7.92
C ASN A 433 49.96 26.74 9.01
N LEU A 434 50.23 25.58 9.62
CA LEU A 434 49.38 24.99 10.66
C LEU A 434 49.81 25.37 12.08
N GLY A 435 50.94 26.06 12.26
CA GLY A 435 51.49 26.41 13.56
C GLY A 435 51.54 25.21 14.52
N ALA A 436 51.01 25.39 15.73
CA ALA A 436 50.94 24.35 16.77
C ALA A 436 50.06 23.13 16.41
N ASN A 437 49.22 23.21 15.37
CA ASN A 437 48.37 22.09 14.94
C ASN A 437 49.09 21.13 13.98
N VAL A 438 50.34 21.40 13.57
CA VAL A 438 51.08 20.52 12.66
C VAL A 438 51.23 19.11 13.23
N ASP A 439 51.40 18.97 14.55
CA ASP A 439 51.57 17.66 15.18
C ASP A 439 50.27 16.87 15.22
N ARG A 440 49.13 17.56 15.36
CA ARG A 440 47.79 16.96 15.23
C ARG A 440 47.52 16.55 13.78
N PHE A 441 47.96 17.33 12.81
CA PHE A 441 47.87 16.98 11.39
C PHE A 441 48.72 15.73 11.09
N ARG A 442 49.97 15.70 11.55
CA ARG A 442 50.86 14.52 11.48
C ARG A 442 50.22 13.29 12.11
N SER A 443 49.65 13.44 13.31
CA SER A 443 48.94 12.35 13.99
C SER A 443 47.75 11.83 13.17
N SER A 444 46.99 12.73 12.55
CA SER A 444 45.85 12.38 11.70
C SER A 444 46.30 11.64 10.43
N ILE A 445 47.42 12.06 9.81
CA ILE A 445 48.06 11.35 8.69
C ILE A 445 48.38 9.92 9.09
N ILE A 446 49.01 9.73 10.25
CA ILE A 446 49.41 8.41 10.74
C ILE A 446 48.18 7.53 10.99
N THR A 447 47.13 8.05 11.64
CA THR A 447 45.95 7.27 12.02
C THR A 447 45.01 6.96 10.86
N SER A 448 44.96 7.82 9.84
CA SER A 448 43.97 7.72 8.75
C SER A 448 44.58 7.25 7.43
N ARG A 449 45.87 6.87 7.44
CA ARG A 449 46.58 6.30 6.29
C ARG A 449 45.96 4.96 5.89
N PRO A 450 45.57 4.77 4.62
CA PRO A 450 45.17 3.46 4.11
C PRO A 450 46.32 2.44 4.16
N ASP A 451 46.00 1.18 4.46
CA ASP A 451 46.99 0.11 4.48
C ASP A 451 47.71 -0.03 3.14
N GLY A 452 49.04 -0.13 3.17
CA GLY A 452 49.88 -0.28 1.97
C GLY A 452 50.43 1.03 1.38
N TYR A 453 50.08 2.21 1.90
CA TYR A 453 50.67 3.48 1.46
C TYR A 453 51.98 3.81 2.22
N PRO A 454 53.07 4.15 1.52
CA PRO A 454 54.35 4.44 2.15
C PRO A 454 54.28 5.75 2.96
N LEU A 455 54.80 5.72 4.18
CA LEU A 455 55.07 6.92 4.99
C LEU A 455 56.58 7.11 5.01
N SER A 456 57.09 8.17 4.37
CA SER A 456 58.48 8.58 4.49
C SER A 456 58.56 9.72 5.48
N THR A 457 59.06 9.44 6.68
CA THR A 457 59.47 10.47 7.64
C THR A 457 60.94 10.75 7.37
N THR A 458 61.23 11.87 6.71
CA THR A 458 62.58 12.45 6.75
C THR A 458 62.56 13.46 7.89
N ASP A 459 63.41 13.24 8.88
CA ASP A 459 63.63 14.15 10.01
C ASP A 459 64.23 15.48 9.55
#